data_AF-A0A1F4PKW4-F1
#
_entry.id   AF-A0A1F4PKW4-F1
#
_cell.length_a   1.000
_cell.length_b   1.000
_cell.length_c   1.000
_cell.angle_alpha   90.00
_cell.angle_beta   90.00
_cell.angle_gamma   90.00
#
_symmetry.space_group_name_H-M   'P 1'
#
loop_
_entity.id
_entity.type
_entity.pdbx_description
1 polymer ?
#
loop_
_entity_poly.entity_id
_entity_poly.type
_entity_poly.pdbx_seq_one_letter_code
_entity_poly.pdbx_strand_id
1 'polypeptide(L)' 'MSNHKSELLKMDLNQLREKLDDYRRDLFQLKLKSSTSVVGDTSQFKKLRKNIAQALTFIKQKEKSK' A
#
# COMPACT_ATOMS: atom_id res chain seq x y z
N MET A 1 -4.27 0.19 -17.38
CA MET A 1 -3.95 -0.94 -16.47
C MET A 1 -2.82 -0.48 -15.54
N SER A 2 -2.98 -0.65 -14.23
CA SER A 2 -2.23 0.08 -13.20
C SER A 2 -0.75 -0.33 -13.13
N ASN A 3 0.15 0.63 -13.36
CA ASN A 3 1.63 0.54 -13.37
C ASN A 3 2.26 0.22 -12.00
N HIS A 4 1.44 -0.02 -10.98
CA HIS A 4 1.89 -0.07 -9.60
C HIS A 4 2.49 -1.42 -9.19
N LYS A 5 2.03 -2.51 -9.84
CA LYS A 5 2.56 -3.85 -9.57
C LYS A 5 4.00 -4.00 -10.08
N SER A 6 4.31 -3.40 -11.23
CA SER A 6 5.66 -3.40 -11.82
C SER A 6 6.63 -2.54 -11.01
N GLU A 7 6.18 -1.45 -10.40
CA GLU A 7 6.99 -0.64 -9.48
C GLU A 7 7.39 -1.44 -8.23
N LEU A 8 6.44 -2.11 -7.58
CA LEU A 8 6.70 -2.93 -6.39
C LEU A 8 7.64 -4.12 -6.67
N LEU A 9 7.59 -4.68 -7.89
CA LEU A 9 8.49 -5.77 -8.30
C LEU A 9 9.96 -5.34 -8.39
N LYS A 10 10.21 -4.10 -8.82
CA LYS A 10 11.57 -3.56 -8.99
C LYS A 10 12.22 -3.11 -7.68
N MET A 11 11.43 -2.90 -6.63
CA MET A 11 11.91 -2.44 -5.33
C MET A 11 12.61 -3.55 -4.55
N ASP A 12 13.61 -3.18 -3.75
CA ASP A 12 14.26 -4.11 -2.83
C ASP A 12 13.43 -4.34 -1.55
N LEU A 13 13.77 -5.35 -0.74
CA LEU A 13 13.03 -5.71 0.47
C LEU A 13 12.87 -4.55 1.46
N ASN A 14 13.93 -3.76 1.66
CA ASN A 14 13.89 -2.58 2.53
C ASN A 14 12.96 -1.50 1.98
N GLN A 15 13.04 -1.23 0.67
CA GLN A 15 12.18 -0.26 -0.01
C GLN A 15 10.71 -0.67 0.03
N LEU A 16 10.42 -1.97 -0.11
CA LEU A 16 9.07 -2.50 0.03
C LEU A 16 8.49 -2.32 1.43
N ARG A 17 9.33 -2.45 2.47
CA ARG A 17 8.94 -2.22 3.86
C ARG A 17 8.66 -0.75 4.13
N GLU A 18 9.52 0.16 3.66
CA GLU A 18 9.26 1.61 3.73
C GLU A 18 7.94 1.98 3.05
N LYS A 19 7.74 1.50 1.82
CA LYS A 19 6.50 1.69 1.05
C LYS A 19 5.27 1.15 1.77
N LEU A 20 5.39 0.01 2.44
CA LEU A 20 4.30 -0.58 3.22
C LEU A 20 3.90 0.33 4.38
N ASP A 21 4.88 0.90 5.07
CA ASP A 21 4.62 1.81 6.19
C ASP A 21 4.01 3.14 5.71
N ASP A 22 4.44 3.64 4.55
CA ASP A 22 3.81 4.80 3.92
C ASP A 22 2.35 4.53 3.57
N TYR A 23 2.02 3.38 2.95
CA TYR A 23 0.62 3.04 2.67
C TYR A 23 -0.23 2.88 3.93
N ARG A 24 0.36 2.42 5.05
CA ARG A 24 -0.33 2.35 6.34
C ARG A 24 -0.59 3.74 6.90
N ARG A 25 0.38 4.66 6.81
CA ARG A 25 0.21 6.08 7.20
C ARG A 25 -0.88 6.75 6.37
N ASP A 26 -0.85 6.57 5.06
CA ASP A 26 -1.86 7.12 4.15
C ASP A 26 -3.26 6.61 4.48
N LEU A 27 -3.39 5.29 4.75
CA LEU A 27 -4.66 4.70 5.15
C LEU A 27 -5.15 5.27 6.49
N PHE A 28 -4.25 5.49 7.45
CA PHE A 28 -4.58 6.09 8.73
C PHE A 28 -5.03 7.53 8.58
N GLN A 29 -4.30 8.35 7.82
CA GLN A 29 -4.70 9.73 7.51
C GLN A 29 -6.05 9.77 6.79
N LEU A 30 -6.30 8.87 5.85
CA LEU A 30 -7.58 8.80 5.14
C LEU A 30 -8.73 8.41 6.09
N LYS A 31 -8.49 7.49 7.03
CA LYS A 31 -9.46 7.16 8.09
C LYS A 31 -9.77 8.38 8.97
N LEU A 32 -8.76 9.11 9.41
CA LEU A 32 -8.95 10.34 10.20
C LEU A 32 -9.77 11.37 9.43
N LYS A 33 -9.46 11.60 8.15
CA LYS A 33 -10.23 12.50 7.28
C LYS A 33 -11.68 12.04 7.12
N SER A 34 -11.93 10.73 7.02
CA SER A 34 -13.29 10.18 6.95
C SER A 34 -14.08 10.29 8.24
N SER A 35 -13.42 10.34 9.40
CA SER A 35 -14.11 10.57 10.67
C SER A 35 -14.47 12.05 10.89
N THR A 36 -13.69 12.98 10.34
CA THR A 36 -13.90 14.42 10.55
C THR A 36 -14.72 15.09 9.45
N SER A 37 -14.85 14.47 8.27
CA SER A 37 -15.54 15.06 7.12
C SER A 37 -16.10 13.99 6.19
N VAL A 38 -17.12 14.34 5.40
CA VAL A 38 -17.66 13.46 4.35
C VAL A 38 -16.58 13.28 3.29
N VAL A 39 -15.92 12.12 3.28
CA VAL A 39 -14.89 11.81 2.28
C VAL A 39 -15.56 11.53 0.94
N GLY A 40 -15.29 12.39 -0.04
CA GLY A 40 -15.87 12.29 -1.38
C GLY A 40 -15.41 11.05 -2.17
N ASP A 41 -14.17 10.58 -1.97
CA ASP A 41 -13.63 9.42 -2.70
C ASP A 41 -13.30 8.25 -1.77
N THR A 42 -14.30 7.44 -1.45
CA THR A 42 -14.15 6.21 -0.66
C THR A 42 -13.40 5.10 -1.41
N SER A 43 -13.20 5.23 -2.74
CA SER A 43 -12.47 4.25 -3.53
C SER A 43 -10.99 4.19 -3.13
N GLN A 44 -10.45 5.28 -2.59
CA GLN A 44 -9.06 5.37 -2.11
C GLN A 44 -8.77 4.37 -0.99
N PHE A 45 -9.74 4.11 -0.10
CA PHE A 45 -9.59 3.07 0.93
C PHE A 45 -9.39 1.67 0.32
N LYS A 46 -10.12 1.37 -0.76
CA LYS A 46 -9.99 0.09 -1.45
C LYS A 46 -8.65 -0.01 -2.18
N LYS A 47 -8.21 1.08 -2.81
CA LYS A 47 -6.90 1.16 -3.48
C LYS A 47 -5.74 0.97 -2.48
N LEU A 48 -5.73 1.72 -1.38
CA LEU A 48 -4.71 1.62 -0.34
C LEU A 48 -4.66 0.23 0.29
N ARG A 49 -5.80 -0.37 0.65
CA ARG A 49 -5.84 -1.75 1.16
C ARG A 49 -5.27 -2.76 0.16
N LYS A 50 -5.56 -2.60 -1.13
CA LYS A 50 -5.01 -3.45 -2.19
C LYS A 50 -3.50 -3.27 -2.32
N ASN A 51 -3.00 -2.03 -2.27
CA ASN A 51 -1.57 -1.73 -2.35
C ASN A 51 -0.81 -2.34 -1.16
N ILE A 52 -1.36 -2.25 0.06
CA ILE A 52 -0.82 -2.90 1.27
C ILE A 52 -0.73 -4.42 1.07
N ALA A 53 -1.81 -5.06 0.62
CA ALA A 53 -1.83 -6.50 0.39
C ALA A 53 -0.81 -6.94 -0.67
N GLN A 54 -0.64 -6.15 -1.73
CA GLN A 54 0.36 -6.41 -2.78
C GLN A 54 1.78 -6.27 -2.24
N ALA A 55 2.09 -5.20 -1.51
CA ALA A 55 3.41 -4.99 -0.90
C ALA A 55 3.77 -6.16 0.03
N LEU A 56 2.85 -6.58 0.91
CA LEU A 56 3.03 -7.74 1.78
C LEU A 56 3.28 -9.04 0.99
N THR A 57 2.56 -9.24 -0.11
CA THR A 57 2.76 -10.42 -0.97
C THR A 57 4.16 -10.43 -1.56
N PHE A 58 4.64 -9.30 -2.08
CA PHE A 58 5.98 -9.20 -2.66
C PHE A 58 7.09 -9.32 -1.62
N ILE A 59 6.91 -8.76 -0.43
CA ILE A 59 7.84 -8.96 0.70
C ILE A 59 7.96 -10.45 0.99
N LYS A 60 6.82 -11.14 1.18
CA LYS A 60 6.81 -12.58 1.46
C LYS A 60 7.42 -13.42 0.34
N GLN A 61 7.20 -13.04 -0.92
CA GLN A 61 7.82 -13.70 -2.08
C GLN A 61 9.34 -13.55 -2.07
N LYS A 62 9.85 -12.34 -1.82
CA LYS A 62 11.30 -12.08 -1.75
C LYS A 62 11.96 -12.72 -0.53
N GLU A 63 11.26 -12.78 0.60
CA GLU A 63 11.73 -13.48 1.80
C GLU A 63 11.81 -14.99 1.59
N LYS A 64 10.87 -15.58 0.84
CA LYS A 64 10.86 -17.02 0.54
C LYS A 64 11.84 -17.42 -0.58
N SER A 65 12.19 -16.52 -1.48
CA SER A 65 13.17 -16.77 -2.54
C SER A 65 14.62 -16.64 -2.08
N LYS A 66 14.83 -16.29 -0.81
CA LYS A 66 16.14 -16.17 -0.16
C LYS A 66 16.44 -17.44 0.61
#